data_AF-L0B0Y3-F1
#
_entry.id   AF-L0B0Y3-F1
#
_cell.length_a   1.000
_cell.length_b   1.000
_cell.length_c   1.000
_cell.angle_alpha   90.00
_cell.angle_beta   90.00
_cell.angle_gamma   90.00
#
_symmetry.space_group_name_H-M   'P 1'
#
loop_
_entity.id
_entity.type
_entity.pdbx_description
1 polymer ?
#
loop_
_entity_poly.entity_id
_entity_poly.type
_entity_poly.pdbx_seq_one_letter_code
_entity_poly.pdbx_strand_id
1 'polypeptide(L)'
;MARVTIELSYKPKNEEPTIYRSYTGNKTITVTRTTDPPGSAFTRYTHRDSRSRNQPFTLLEVKDNGSPIQGIPPAGHGGMPNVTSVSGYYWTGNTEKALIVGVTASAGGTTYYARISSSTGWIGQHQLSGEALETQLDNLNCLFNQAVTIDLTKGRYGAGRRYCCAYHINDQGRVSVESKTVSCTSHNTSSLTYYKHDIKAGGVRVAAIKFYDGSGHNTGRKRISAPELQFSIECPVIVYTFYCRGNGPALIYVENNGSSPVNKWFRKGTDGNTWEKVLDEVPDPESITDHNNYNELVNAIRSAGCRSYQPCPLPKPEPPPEVAKESSPSGQAGHQGDTSDLGPAGKPDGTPQATKGSPGSPSFWENPTNTIPTVLTGVGVVSGLVGFAGFKGYKLYQSFNGDPWVRQI
;
A
#
# COMPACT_ATOMS: atom_id res chain seq x y z
N MET A 1 6.76 -33.99 29.87
CA MET A 1 6.75 -33.43 28.50
C MET A 1 8.17 -32.97 28.16
N ALA A 2 8.66 -33.20 26.94
CA ALA A 2 10.01 -32.76 26.58
C ALA A 2 10.10 -31.23 26.53
N ARG A 3 11.23 -30.69 26.99
CA ARG A 3 11.51 -29.25 27.01
C ARG A 3 12.36 -28.89 25.80
N VAL A 4 11.92 -27.97 24.96
CA VAL A 4 12.52 -27.72 23.63
C VAL A 4 12.84 -26.24 23.44
N THR A 5 14.01 -25.97 22.89
CA THR A 5 14.44 -24.67 22.38
C THR A 5 14.32 -24.71 20.86
N ILE A 6 13.64 -23.72 20.30
CA ILE A 6 13.46 -23.58 18.85
C ILE A 6 14.49 -22.59 18.30
N GLU A 7 15.22 -22.99 17.27
CA GLU A 7 16.17 -22.15 16.56
C GLU A 7 15.62 -21.77 15.18
N LEU A 8 15.30 -20.49 14.98
CA LEU A 8 14.74 -19.98 13.73
C LEU A 8 15.79 -19.85 12.61
N SER A 9 17.08 -20.04 12.92
CA SER A 9 18.17 -20.06 11.95
C SER A 9 18.07 -21.24 10.97
N TYR A 10 17.43 -22.35 11.38
CA TYR A 10 17.18 -23.50 10.51
C TYR A 10 16.08 -23.18 9.49
N LYS A 11 16.48 -22.75 8.30
CA LYS A 11 15.60 -22.34 7.21
C LYS A 11 15.89 -23.17 5.96
N PRO A 12 15.05 -24.16 5.60
CA PRO A 12 15.19 -24.86 4.33
C PRO A 12 15.21 -23.89 3.15
N LYS A 13 16.08 -24.15 2.17
CA LYS A 13 16.22 -23.31 0.95
C LYS A 13 15.06 -23.50 -0.03
N ASN A 14 14.41 -24.66 0.01
CA ASN A 14 13.32 -25.06 -0.87
C ASN A 14 12.15 -25.59 -0.01
N GLU A 15 11.17 -26.23 -0.64
CA GLU A 15 10.02 -26.83 0.06
C GLU A 15 10.38 -28.13 0.78
N GLU A 16 11.58 -28.68 0.54
CA GLU A 16 12.06 -29.87 1.22
C GLU A 16 12.30 -29.59 2.71
N PRO A 17 11.71 -30.39 3.62
CA PRO A 17 11.89 -30.17 5.04
C PRO A 17 13.35 -30.31 5.48
N THR A 18 13.80 -29.42 6.37
CA THR A 18 15.07 -29.59 7.08
C THR A 18 14.81 -30.13 8.48
N ILE A 19 15.68 -31.01 8.96
CA ILE A 19 15.56 -31.62 10.30
C ILE A 19 16.78 -31.24 11.13
N TYR A 20 16.56 -30.85 12.39
CA TYR A 20 17.63 -30.64 13.36
C TYR A 20 17.27 -31.27 14.71
N ARG A 21 18.29 -31.55 15.53
CA ARG A 21 18.09 -32.04 16.90
C ARG A 21 18.17 -30.83 17.83
N SER A 22 17.09 -30.56 18.57
CA SER A 22 17.12 -29.53 19.61
C SER A 22 18.07 -29.97 20.72
N TYR A 23 18.96 -29.07 21.13
CA TYR A 23 19.91 -29.32 22.22
C TYR A 23 19.20 -29.58 23.55
N THR A 24 18.00 -29.03 23.72
CA THR A 24 17.17 -29.24 24.91
C THR A 24 16.11 -30.30 24.64
N GLY A 25 15.94 -31.24 25.58
CA GLY A 25 14.88 -32.25 25.55
C GLY A 25 15.05 -33.39 24.54
N ASN A 26 16.18 -33.43 23.82
CA ASN A 26 16.52 -34.52 22.88
C ASN A 26 15.43 -34.77 21.82
N LYS A 27 14.80 -33.69 21.35
CA LYS A 27 13.75 -33.74 20.33
C LYS A 27 14.32 -33.46 18.95
N THR A 28 13.80 -34.17 17.96
CA THR A 28 14.10 -33.95 16.56
C THR A 28 13.01 -33.05 15.99
N ILE A 29 13.40 -31.89 15.46
CA ILE A 29 12.53 -30.84 14.96
C ILE A 29 12.60 -30.82 13.44
N THR A 30 11.44 -30.95 12.78
CA THR A 30 11.26 -30.75 11.35
C THR A 30 10.86 -29.30 11.10
N VAL A 31 11.50 -28.68 10.12
CA VAL A 31 11.18 -27.33 9.65
C VAL A 31 10.64 -27.44 8.23
N THR A 32 9.47 -26.85 8.01
CA THR A 32 8.85 -26.76 6.68
C THR A 32 8.78 -25.30 6.24
N ARG A 33 9.04 -25.06 4.95
CA ARG A 33 8.92 -23.75 4.32
C ARG A 33 7.61 -23.68 3.55
N THR A 34 6.86 -22.60 3.73
CA THR A 34 5.66 -22.30 2.93
C THR A 34 5.59 -20.81 2.60
N THR A 35 5.05 -20.45 1.44
CA THR A 35 4.63 -19.07 1.17
C THR A 35 3.35 -18.77 1.95
N ASP A 36 3.43 -17.82 2.88
CA ASP A 36 2.30 -17.49 3.76
C ASP A 36 2.39 -16.00 4.16
N PRO A 37 1.38 -15.17 3.81
CA PRO A 37 0.14 -15.53 3.11
C PRO A 37 0.33 -16.06 1.68
N PRO A 38 -0.56 -16.94 1.18
CA PRO A 38 -0.44 -17.49 -0.17
C PRO A 38 -0.37 -16.40 -1.26
N GLY A 39 0.58 -16.54 -2.18
CA GLY A 39 0.83 -15.57 -3.25
C GLY A 39 1.46 -14.24 -2.81
N SER A 40 1.91 -14.14 -1.56
CA SER A 40 2.64 -12.97 -1.06
C SER A 40 4.16 -13.13 -1.22
N ALA A 41 4.91 -12.05 -0.97
CA ALA A 41 6.37 -12.07 -0.87
C ALA A 41 6.87 -12.48 0.53
N PHE A 42 6.07 -13.22 1.29
CA PHE A 42 6.42 -13.67 2.64
C PHE A 42 6.56 -15.18 2.71
N THR A 43 7.55 -15.64 3.47
CA THR A 43 7.79 -17.04 3.75
C THR A 43 7.59 -17.30 5.23
N ARG A 44 6.89 -18.39 5.55
CA ARG A 44 6.74 -18.95 6.88
C ARG A 44 7.59 -20.22 7.01
N TYR A 45 8.39 -20.27 8.06
CA TYR A 45 9.14 -21.46 8.47
C TYR A 45 8.51 -22.04 9.72
N THR A 46 7.97 -23.26 9.61
CA THR A 46 7.23 -23.90 10.71
C THR A 46 8.05 -25.03 11.31
N HIS A 47 8.42 -24.87 12.58
CA HIS A 47 9.18 -25.82 13.40
C HIS A 47 8.25 -26.72 14.21
N ARG A 48 8.33 -28.05 14.04
CA ARG A 48 7.46 -29.05 14.69
C ARG A 48 8.25 -30.29 15.13
N ASP A 49 7.75 -31.02 16.11
CA ASP A 49 8.29 -32.35 16.44
C ASP A 49 8.14 -33.30 15.25
N SER A 50 9.24 -33.95 14.87
CA SER A 50 9.34 -34.87 13.71
C SER A 50 8.70 -36.24 13.93
N ARG A 51 8.59 -36.72 15.18
CA ARG A 51 8.24 -38.12 15.47
C ARG A 51 6.74 -38.40 15.37
N SER A 52 5.92 -37.36 15.46
CA SER A 52 4.48 -37.46 15.26
C SER A 52 3.91 -36.07 14.99
N ARG A 53 3.14 -35.94 13.91
CA ARG A 53 2.41 -34.71 13.58
C ARG A 53 1.59 -34.30 14.81
N ASN A 54 2.02 -33.22 15.49
CA ASN A 54 1.35 -32.57 16.63
C ASN A 54 1.66 -33.12 18.04
N GLN A 55 2.76 -33.86 18.28
CA GLN A 55 3.11 -34.13 19.68
C GLN A 55 3.52 -32.83 20.39
N PRO A 56 2.83 -32.44 21.46
CA PRO A 56 3.15 -31.23 22.17
C PRO A 56 4.48 -31.33 22.92
N PHE A 57 5.15 -30.20 23.07
CA PHE A 57 6.34 -30.01 23.88
C PHE A 57 6.22 -28.75 24.75
N THR A 58 7.09 -28.65 25.75
CA THR A 58 7.26 -27.43 26.55
C THR A 58 8.28 -26.55 25.86
N LEU A 59 7.86 -25.44 25.27
CA LEU A 59 8.73 -24.46 24.65
C LEU A 59 9.50 -23.69 25.72
N LEU A 60 10.82 -23.83 25.77
CA LEU A 60 11.67 -23.10 26.71
C LEU A 60 12.03 -21.71 26.21
N GLU A 61 12.32 -21.62 24.92
CA GLU A 61 12.94 -20.44 24.32
C GLU A 61 12.83 -20.52 22.80
N VAL A 62 12.69 -19.36 22.17
CA VAL A 62 12.87 -19.20 20.72
C VAL A 62 14.10 -18.36 20.48
N LYS A 63 14.99 -18.80 19.59
CA LYS A 63 16.21 -18.09 19.22
C LYS A 63 16.15 -17.63 17.77
N ASP A 64 16.53 -16.37 17.52
CA ASP A 64 16.76 -15.82 16.18
C ASP A 64 18.27 -15.56 16.02
N ASN A 65 18.91 -16.23 15.07
CA ASN A 65 20.36 -16.20 14.86
C ASN A 65 21.18 -16.43 16.15
N GLY A 66 20.81 -17.47 16.91
CA GLY A 66 21.49 -17.87 18.15
C GLY A 66 21.16 -17.02 19.38
N SER A 67 20.52 -15.87 19.20
CA SER A 67 20.12 -14.99 20.30
C SER A 67 18.69 -15.28 20.77
N PRO A 68 18.44 -15.33 22.09
CA PRO A 68 17.09 -15.47 22.63
C PRO A 68 16.17 -14.32 22.20
N ILE A 69 14.96 -14.66 21.77
CA ILE A 69 13.89 -13.70 21.58
C ILE A 69 13.27 -13.39 22.94
N GLN A 70 13.55 -12.19 23.45
CA GLN A 70 13.00 -11.73 24.72
C GLN A 70 11.47 -11.67 24.66
N GLY A 71 10.81 -12.25 25.66
CA GLY A 71 9.34 -12.33 25.76
C GLY A 71 8.71 -13.59 25.15
N ILE A 72 9.50 -14.51 24.57
CA ILE A 72 9.01 -15.78 24.02
C ILE A 72 9.79 -16.98 24.59
N PRO A 73 9.19 -17.81 25.47
CA PRO A 73 7.86 -17.64 26.07
C PRO A 73 7.83 -16.46 27.07
N PRO A 74 6.64 -16.01 27.50
CA PRO A 74 6.52 -15.01 28.56
C PRO A 74 7.29 -15.41 29.82
N ALA A 75 7.93 -14.45 30.48
CA ALA A 75 8.76 -14.69 31.66
C ALA A 75 7.97 -15.35 32.80
N GLY A 76 8.66 -16.13 33.65
CA GLY A 76 8.11 -16.64 34.91
C GLY A 76 7.51 -18.05 34.90
N HIS A 77 7.43 -18.73 33.74
CA HIS A 77 6.70 -20.00 33.64
C HIS A 77 7.55 -21.26 33.46
N GLY A 78 8.89 -21.15 33.48
CA GLY A 78 9.77 -22.30 33.22
C GLY A 78 9.57 -22.95 31.85
N GLY A 79 8.90 -22.25 30.93
CA GLY A 79 8.51 -22.69 29.58
C GLY A 79 7.01 -22.51 29.31
N MET A 80 6.61 -22.53 28.03
CA MET A 80 5.21 -22.59 27.62
C MET A 80 4.83 -24.05 27.33
N PRO A 81 3.93 -24.66 28.12
CA PRO A 81 3.54 -26.05 27.91
C PRO A 81 2.64 -26.22 26.68
N ASN A 82 2.49 -27.46 26.22
CA ASN A 82 1.52 -27.84 25.19
C ASN A 82 1.71 -27.17 23.81
N VAL A 83 2.93 -26.72 23.49
CA VAL A 83 3.26 -26.13 22.19
C VAL A 83 3.40 -27.24 21.15
N THR A 84 2.73 -27.08 20.01
CA THR A 84 2.76 -28.03 18.89
C THR A 84 3.62 -27.54 17.74
N SER A 85 3.75 -26.21 17.57
CA SER A 85 4.63 -25.63 16.57
C SER A 85 5.04 -24.20 16.90
N VAL A 86 6.19 -23.79 16.36
CA VAL A 86 6.64 -22.40 16.33
C VAL A 86 6.91 -22.02 14.89
N SER A 87 6.42 -20.86 14.45
CA SER A 87 6.56 -20.36 13.09
C SER A 87 7.27 -19.02 13.06
N GLY A 88 8.27 -18.86 12.19
CA GLY A 88 8.88 -17.56 11.88
C GLY A 88 8.44 -17.05 10.52
N TYR A 89 8.01 -15.79 10.43
CA TYR A 89 7.62 -15.13 9.17
C TYR A 89 8.71 -14.16 8.73
N TYR A 90 9.06 -14.24 7.45
CA TYR A 90 10.15 -13.49 6.83
C TYR A 90 9.71 -12.93 5.50
N TRP A 91 10.32 -11.83 5.09
CA TRP A 91 10.22 -11.34 3.72
C TRP A 91 11.17 -12.13 2.82
N THR A 92 10.74 -12.51 1.62
CA THR A 92 11.57 -13.28 0.68
C THR A 92 12.83 -12.54 0.25
N GLY A 93 12.78 -11.21 0.20
CA GLY A 93 13.94 -10.36 -0.12
C GLY A 93 14.95 -10.21 1.03
N ASN A 94 14.59 -10.60 2.26
CA ASN A 94 15.50 -10.65 3.41
C ASN A 94 14.99 -11.64 4.48
N THR A 95 15.66 -12.79 4.56
CA THR A 95 15.33 -13.85 5.54
C THR A 95 16.24 -13.84 6.76
N GLU A 96 17.10 -12.84 6.95
CA GLU A 96 18.02 -12.79 8.09
C GLU A 96 17.30 -12.56 9.42
N LYS A 97 16.20 -11.80 9.42
CA LYS A 97 15.49 -11.37 10.63
C LYS A 97 14.01 -11.71 10.53
N ALA A 98 13.50 -12.41 11.55
CA ALA A 98 12.06 -12.68 11.63
C ALA A 98 11.29 -11.37 11.85
N LEU A 99 10.18 -11.21 11.13
CA LEU A 99 9.24 -10.10 11.31
C LEU A 99 8.21 -10.45 12.40
N ILE A 100 7.65 -11.67 12.33
CA ILE A 100 6.64 -12.18 13.25
C ILE A 100 7.04 -13.60 13.67
N VAL A 101 6.80 -13.94 14.93
CA VAL A 101 6.87 -15.31 15.46
C VAL A 101 5.48 -15.73 15.92
N GLY A 102 4.99 -16.88 15.44
CA GLY A 102 3.75 -17.51 15.90
C GLY A 102 4.06 -18.74 16.76
N VAL A 103 3.50 -18.82 17.96
CA VAL A 103 3.60 -19.99 18.84
C VAL A 103 2.23 -20.65 18.94
N THR A 104 2.11 -21.87 18.41
CA THR A 104 0.83 -22.61 18.37
C THR A 104 0.78 -23.63 19.50
N ALA A 105 -0.21 -23.52 20.38
CA ALA A 105 -0.49 -24.47 21.45
C ALA A 105 -1.69 -25.36 21.11
N SER A 106 -1.73 -26.58 21.67
CA SER A 106 -2.77 -27.57 21.33
C SER A 106 -4.20 -27.15 21.67
N ALA A 107 -4.39 -26.28 22.68
CA ALA A 107 -5.71 -25.86 23.17
C ALA A 107 -5.97 -24.35 23.08
N GLY A 108 -5.01 -23.56 22.58
CA GLY A 108 -5.05 -22.09 22.67
C GLY A 108 -4.92 -21.34 21.33
N GLY A 109 -4.87 -22.07 20.21
CA GLY A 109 -4.57 -21.47 18.91
C GLY A 109 -3.14 -20.97 18.82
N THR A 110 -2.92 -19.93 18.03
CA THR A 110 -1.60 -19.34 17.80
C THR A 110 -1.49 -17.98 18.47
N THR A 111 -0.49 -17.80 19.33
CA THR A 111 -0.11 -16.48 19.85
C THR A 111 0.97 -15.90 18.94
N TYR A 112 0.73 -14.70 18.43
CA TYR A 112 1.69 -14.02 17.56
C TYR A 112 2.50 -13.00 18.35
N TYR A 113 3.76 -12.84 17.96
CA TYR A 113 4.68 -11.86 18.52
C TYR A 113 5.30 -11.08 17.37
N ALA A 114 5.13 -9.77 17.37
CA ALA A 114 5.69 -8.89 16.33
C ALA A 114 6.94 -8.19 16.84
N ARG A 115 7.94 -8.06 15.97
CA ARG A 115 9.14 -7.29 16.24
C ARG A 115 8.80 -5.79 16.32
N ILE A 116 9.23 -5.11 17.38
CA ILE A 116 8.97 -3.66 17.58
C ILE A 116 10.22 -2.79 17.46
N SER A 117 11.41 -3.39 17.54
CA SER A 117 12.68 -2.68 17.39
C SER A 117 13.72 -3.51 16.63
N SER A 118 14.79 -2.83 16.20
CA SER A 118 15.92 -3.48 15.52
C SER A 118 16.75 -4.37 16.44
N SER A 119 16.76 -4.10 17.76
CA SER A 119 17.63 -4.76 18.73
C SER A 119 17.08 -6.09 19.21
N THR A 120 15.99 -6.12 19.98
CA THR A 120 15.44 -7.38 20.55
C THR A 120 13.99 -7.28 21.04
N GLY A 121 13.28 -6.17 20.79
CA GLY A 121 11.93 -5.98 21.34
C GLY A 121 10.87 -6.77 20.56
N TRP A 122 10.06 -7.56 21.28
CA TRP A 122 8.89 -8.26 20.75
C TRP A 122 7.68 -7.98 21.62
N ILE A 123 6.52 -7.81 20.98
CA ILE A 123 5.26 -7.61 21.68
C ILE A 123 4.24 -8.64 21.22
N GLY A 124 3.50 -9.20 22.18
CA GLY A 124 2.36 -10.05 21.89
C GLY A 124 1.34 -9.31 21.04
N GLN A 125 0.78 -10.02 20.07
CA GLN A 125 -0.26 -9.54 19.17
C GLN A 125 -1.53 -10.35 19.44
N HIS A 126 -2.68 -9.72 19.19
CA HIS A 126 -3.94 -10.44 19.07
C HIS A 126 -3.89 -11.43 17.89
N GLN A 127 -4.91 -12.26 17.75
CA GLN A 127 -4.98 -13.26 16.69
C GLN A 127 -4.75 -12.62 15.31
N LEU A 128 -3.61 -12.94 14.68
CA LEU A 128 -3.27 -12.47 13.34
C LEU A 128 -3.66 -13.56 12.34
N SER A 129 -4.64 -13.27 11.49
CA SER A 129 -5.01 -14.16 10.39
C SER A 129 -5.44 -13.34 9.17
N GLY A 130 -5.38 -13.95 7.99
CA GLY A 130 -5.79 -13.33 6.73
C GLY A 130 -5.16 -11.95 6.52
N GLU A 131 -6.01 -10.93 6.34
CA GLU A 131 -5.59 -9.57 6.05
C GLU A 131 -4.83 -8.90 7.19
N ALA A 132 -5.20 -9.17 8.45
CA ALA A 132 -4.54 -8.58 9.62
C ALA A 132 -3.08 -9.06 9.71
N LEU A 133 -2.85 -10.35 9.45
CA LEU A 133 -1.50 -10.91 9.40
C LEU A 133 -0.67 -10.25 8.28
N GLU A 134 -1.22 -10.17 7.07
CA GLU A 134 -0.47 -9.64 5.94
C GLU A 134 -0.21 -8.14 6.03
N THR A 135 -1.17 -7.36 6.52
CA THR A 135 -0.97 -5.93 6.76
C THR A 135 0.10 -5.71 7.84
N GLN A 136 0.14 -6.55 8.88
CA GLN A 136 1.21 -6.47 9.87
C GLN A 136 2.58 -6.83 9.26
N LEU A 137 2.64 -7.84 8.39
CA LEU A 137 3.85 -8.19 7.65
C LEU A 137 4.31 -7.04 6.73
N ASP A 138 3.41 -6.42 5.97
CA ASP A 138 3.71 -5.23 5.15
C ASP A 138 4.31 -4.10 6.01
N ASN A 139 3.68 -3.82 7.16
CA ASN A 139 4.11 -2.75 8.06
C ASN A 139 5.53 -2.98 8.59
N LEU A 140 5.80 -4.20 9.06
CA LEU A 140 7.10 -4.58 9.60
C LEU A 140 8.16 -4.67 8.49
N ASN A 141 7.79 -5.12 7.29
CA ASN A 141 8.68 -5.16 6.14
C ASN A 141 9.11 -3.75 5.70
N CYS A 142 8.16 -2.82 5.65
CA CYS A 142 8.46 -1.43 5.36
C CYS A 142 9.37 -0.80 6.43
N LEU A 143 9.14 -1.13 7.71
CA LEU A 143 9.91 -0.59 8.83
C LEU A 143 11.35 -1.14 8.86
N PHE A 144 11.53 -2.45 8.76
CA PHE A 144 12.82 -3.11 9.01
C PHE A 144 13.62 -3.44 7.76
N ASN A 145 12.96 -3.67 6.62
CA ASN A 145 13.64 -4.03 5.37
C ASN A 145 13.58 -2.95 4.30
N GLN A 146 13.04 -1.77 4.65
CA GLN A 146 12.83 -0.67 3.71
C GLN A 146 12.04 -1.08 2.45
N ALA A 147 11.17 -2.07 2.58
CA ALA A 147 10.44 -2.68 1.47
C ALA A 147 8.94 -2.34 1.56
N VAL A 148 8.46 -1.50 0.64
CA VAL A 148 7.13 -0.89 0.66
C VAL A 148 6.14 -1.70 -0.17
N THR A 149 4.92 -1.87 0.35
CA THR A 149 3.79 -2.38 -0.42
C THR A 149 2.97 -1.18 -0.93
N ILE A 150 2.89 -1.01 -2.26
CA ILE A 150 2.08 0.05 -2.88
C ILE A 150 0.61 -0.37 -2.81
N ASP A 151 -0.25 0.56 -2.43
CA ASP A 151 -1.69 0.35 -2.39
C ASP A 151 -2.38 1.29 -3.37
N LEU A 152 -2.99 0.68 -4.39
CA LEU A 152 -3.66 1.32 -5.52
C LEU A 152 -5.18 1.35 -5.33
N THR A 153 -5.67 1.32 -4.10
CA THR A 153 -7.11 1.46 -3.84
C THR A 153 -7.53 2.91 -4.03
N LYS A 154 -8.46 3.15 -4.95
CA LYS A 154 -8.97 4.48 -5.25
C LYS A 154 -9.49 5.16 -3.98
N GLY A 155 -9.13 6.43 -3.79
CA GLY A 155 -9.60 7.25 -2.68
C GLY A 155 -8.95 6.94 -1.32
N ARG A 156 -8.14 5.88 -1.20
CA ARG A 156 -7.44 5.56 0.05
C ARG A 156 -6.36 6.59 0.38
N TYR A 157 -5.67 7.07 -0.64
CA TYR A 157 -4.66 8.11 -0.54
C TYR A 157 -5.01 9.23 -1.53
N GLY A 158 -5.37 10.40 -0.98
CA GLY A 158 -5.63 11.59 -1.80
C GLY A 158 -4.37 12.15 -2.45
N ALA A 159 -4.55 12.91 -3.52
CA ALA A 159 -3.46 13.64 -4.16
C ALA A 159 -2.73 14.56 -3.16
N GLY A 160 -1.42 14.66 -3.29
CA GLY A 160 -0.54 15.42 -2.39
C GLY A 160 -0.22 14.70 -1.08
N ARG A 161 -0.73 13.48 -0.85
CA ARG A 161 -0.41 12.70 0.35
C ARG A 161 0.77 11.77 0.12
N ARG A 162 1.44 11.46 1.23
CA ARG A 162 2.51 10.46 1.31
C ARG A 162 2.05 9.28 2.16
N TYR A 163 2.45 8.06 1.81
CA TYR A 163 2.16 6.85 2.58
C TYR A 163 3.25 5.79 2.44
N CYS A 164 3.26 4.79 3.32
CA CYS A 164 3.91 3.49 3.07
C CYS A 164 3.52 2.43 4.12
N CYS A 165 3.52 2.78 5.41
CA CYS A 165 3.07 1.89 6.48
C CYS A 165 2.63 2.67 7.72
N ALA A 166 2.03 1.98 8.70
CA ALA A 166 1.54 2.60 9.94
C ALA A 166 2.63 3.29 10.80
N TYR A 167 3.90 2.95 10.58
CA TYR A 167 5.04 3.51 11.32
C TYR A 167 5.59 4.82 10.73
N HIS A 168 5.22 5.13 9.49
CA HIS A 168 5.65 6.34 8.79
C HIS A 168 4.42 7.23 8.59
N ILE A 169 4.22 8.15 9.53
CA ILE A 169 3.09 9.08 9.52
C ILE A 169 3.48 10.42 8.90
N ASN A 170 2.48 11.18 8.45
CA ASN A 170 2.65 12.50 7.84
C ASN A 170 3.63 12.42 6.65
N ASP A 171 4.62 13.31 6.59
CA ASP A 171 5.55 13.43 5.47
C ASP A 171 6.61 12.31 5.41
N GLN A 172 6.63 11.41 6.39
CA GLN A 172 7.55 10.26 6.44
C GLN A 172 7.17 9.14 5.46
N GLY A 173 5.97 9.22 4.86
CA GLY A 173 5.54 8.28 3.82
C GLY A 173 6.56 8.24 2.67
N ARG A 174 6.76 7.06 2.10
CA ARG A 174 7.77 6.83 1.05
C ARG A 174 7.18 6.87 -0.36
N VAL A 175 5.87 6.64 -0.47
CA VAL A 175 5.10 6.76 -1.71
C VAL A 175 4.43 8.12 -1.71
N SER A 176 4.67 8.94 -2.73
CA SER A 176 3.87 10.15 -3.01
C SER A 176 2.79 9.85 -4.03
N VAL A 177 1.63 10.48 -3.87
CA VAL A 177 0.51 10.36 -4.82
C VAL A 177 0.18 11.70 -5.45
N GLU A 178 0.15 11.74 -6.78
CA GLU A 178 -0.31 12.90 -7.56
C GLU A 178 -1.47 12.49 -8.48
N SER A 179 -2.43 13.40 -8.68
CA SER A 179 -3.48 13.24 -9.68
C SER A 179 -3.12 14.07 -10.89
N LYS A 180 -3.08 13.46 -12.07
CA LYS A 180 -2.74 14.12 -13.33
C LYS A 180 -3.71 13.71 -14.43
N THR A 181 -3.61 14.39 -15.57
CA THR A 181 -4.42 14.12 -16.76
C THR A 181 -3.54 13.87 -17.97
N VAL A 182 -3.91 12.89 -18.78
CA VAL A 182 -3.35 12.68 -20.12
C VAL A 182 -4.43 13.01 -21.15
N SER A 183 -4.06 13.75 -22.18
CA SER A 183 -4.94 14.14 -23.29
C SER A 183 -4.16 14.19 -24.59
N CYS A 184 -4.84 14.06 -25.71
CA CYS A 184 -4.24 14.35 -27.01
C CYS A 184 -4.05 15.86 -27.16
N THR A 185 -2.88 16.28 -27.64
CA THR A 185 -2.54 17.70 -27.83
C THR A 185 -3.49 18.44 -28.77
N SER A 186 -4.06 17.77 -29.76
CA SER A 186 -5.00 18.37 -30.71
C SER A 186 -6.40 18.58 -30.14
N HIS A 187 -6.76 17.91 -29.03
CA HIS A 187 -8.10 17.97 -28.44
C HIS A 187 -8.07 17.86 -26.91
N ASN A 188 -8.12 19.00 -26.23
CA ASN A 188 -8.16 19.04 -24.76
C ASN A 188 -9.53 18.68 -24.15
N THR A 189 -10.55 18.42 -24.98
CA THR A 189 -11.90 18.09 -24.52
C THR A 189 -12.02 16.65 -24.00
N SER A 190 -11.15 15.75 -24.43
CA SER A 190 -11.04 14.38 -23.94
C SER A 190 -9.75 14.22 -23.13
N SER A 191 -9.87 14.06 -21.82
CA SER A 191 -8.73 13.75 -20.94
C SER A 191 -9.04 12.55 -20.05
N LEU A 192 -7.99 11.82 -19.71
CA LEU A 192 -8.03 10.70 -18.78
C LEU A 192 -7.31 11.09 -17.50
N THR A 193 -7.98 11.00 -16.35
CA THR A 193 -7.33 11.17 -15.06
C THR A 193 -6.60 9.89 -14.66
N TYR A 194 -5.36 10.02 -14.25
CA TYR A 194 -4.57 8.96 -13.64
C TYR A 194 -3.94 9.41 -12.33
N TYR A 195 -3.57 8.45 -11.51
CA TYR A 195 -2.88 8.67 -10.24
C TYR A 195 -1.46 8.14 -10.35
N LYS A 196 -0.48 9.00 -10.09
CA LYS A 196 0.94 8.70 -10.10
C LYS A 196 1.40 8.39 -8.68
N HIS A 197 1.78 7.14 -8.44
CA HIS A 197 2.39 6.67 -7.21
C HIS A 197 3.90 6.62 -7.41
N ASP A 198 4.64 7.54 -6.79
CA ASP A 198 6.08 7.71 -6.98
C ASP A 198 6.84 7.33 -5.70
N ILE A 199 7.82 6.43 -5.84
CA ILE A 199 8.82 6.12 -4.82
C ILE A 199 10.19 6.49 -5.35
N LYS A 200 10.80 7.50 -4.72
CA LYS A 200 12.13 7.99 -5.07
C LYS A 200 13.24 7.00 -4.71
N ALA A 201 14.40 7.15 -5.35
CA ALA A 201 15.61 6.41 -5.01
C ALA A 201 16.03 6.63 -3.54
N GLY A 202 16.69 5.63 -2.94
CA GLY A 202 17.19 5.75 -1.55
C GLY A 202 17.25 4.44 -0.77
N GLY A 203 17.61 3.32 -1.42
CA GLY A 203 17.66 2.01 -0.77
C GLY A 203 16.30 1.37 -0.47
N VAL A 204 15.21 1.99 -0.95
CA VAL A 204 13.85 1.48 -0.83
C VAL A 204 13.58 0.46 -1.93
N ARG A 205 12.76 -0.55 -1.63
CA ARG A 205 12.30 -1.56 -2.58
C ARG A 205 10.78 -1.63 -2.61
N VAL A 206 10.20 -2.01 -3.74
CA VAL A 206 8.78 -2.35 -3.85
C VAL A 206 8.60 -3.85 -3.60
N ALA A 207 7.97 -4.18 -2.47
CA ALA A 207 7.75 -5.56 -2.03
C ALA A 207 6.52 -6.19 -2.69
N ALA A 208 5.50 -5.40 -2.97
CA ALA A 208 4.24 -5.83 -3.58
C ALA A 208 3.43 -4.61 -4.05
N ILE A 209 2.45 -4.87 -4.91
CA ILE A 209 1.38 -3.92 -5.24
C ILE A 209 0.04 -4.59 -4.91
N LYS A 210 -0.85 -3.86 -4.22
CA LYS A 210 -2.17 -4.36 -3.81
C LYS A 210 -3.28 -3.35 -4.05
N PHE A 211 -4.51 -3.82 -4.01
CA PHE A 211 -5.71 -2.99 -3.96
C PHE A 211 -6.88 -3.74 -3.29
N TYR A 212 -7.97 -3.03 -3.03
CA TYR A 212 -9.24 -3.60 -2.53
C TYR A 212 -10.39 -3.15 -3.45
N ASP A 213 -11.32 -4.05 -3.75
CA ASP A 213 -12.46 -3.73 -4.63
C ASP A 213 -13.50 -2.83 -3.94
N GLY A 214 -13.57 -2.85 -2.60
CA GLY A 214 -14.44 -1.98 -1.79
C GLY A 214 -13.68 -0.94 -0.97
N SER A 215 -14.42 -0.11 -0.21
CA SER A 215 -13.85 1.02 0.56
C SER A 215 -13.21 0.59 1.87
N GLY A 216 -13.44 -0.65 2.32
CA GLY A 216 -12.94 -1.20 3.57
C GLY A 216 -11.98 -2.37 3.39
N HIS A 217 -11.16 -2.62 4.42
CA HIS A 217 -10.19 -3.72 4.49
C HIS A 217 -10.82 -5.12 4.48
N ASN A 218 -12.15 -5.20 4.66
CA ASN A 218 -12.90 -6.45 4.69
C ASN A 218 -13.23 -7.01 3.29
N THR A 219 -12.96 -6.27 2.21
CA THR A 219 -13.35 -6.68 0.85
C THR A 219 -12.37 -7.65 0.19
N GLY A 220 -11.42 -8.17 0.95
CA GLY A 220 -10.41 -9.11 0.48
C GLY A 220 -9.32 -8.40 -0.32
N ARG A 221 -8.09 -8.43 0.17
CA ARG A 221 -6.92 -7.90 -0.53
C ARG A 221 -6.72 -8.60 -1.87
N LYS A 222 -6.53 -7.79 -2.91
CA LYS A 222 -6.12 -8.24 -4.23
C LYS A 222 -4.67 -7.88 -4.46
N ARG A 223 -3.88 -8.82 -4.98
CA ARG A 223 -2.47 -8.61 -5.33
C ARG A 223 -2.38 -8.41 -6.84
N ILE A 224 -1.53 -7.48 -7.24
CA ILE A 224 -1.16 -7.32 -8.64
C ILE A 224 0.03 -8.22 -8.88
N SER A 225 -0.13 -9.24 -9.70
CA SER A 225 0.92 -10.19 -10.05
C SER A 225 0.85 -10.49 -11.54
N ALA A 226 2.00 -10.39 -12.20
CA ALA A 226 2.18 -10.69 -13.61
C ALA A 226 3.54 -11.39 -13.79
N PRO A 227 3.71 -12.29 -14.77
CA PRO A 227 4.99 -12.96 -15.02
C PRO A 227 6.16 -11.99 -15.23
N GLU A 228 5.88 -10.84 -15.84
CA GLU A 228 6.86 -9.80 -16.15
C GLU A 228 7.02 -8.76 -15.03
N LEU A 229 6.31 -8.93 -13.91
CA LEU A 229 6.38 -8.06 -12.73
C LEU A 229 6.94 -8.84 -11.54
N GLN A 230 8.28 -8.89 -11.45
CA GLN A 230 8.98 -9.54 -10.35
C GLN A 230 9.20 -8.56 -9.20
N PHE A 231 8.67 -8.88 -8.01
CA PHE A 231 8.78 -8.02 -6.83
C PHE A 231 10.14 -8.11 -6.12
N SER A 232 10.38 -7.14 -5.23
CA SER A 232 11.70 -6.66 -4.81
C SER A 232 12.34 -5.71 -5.82
N ILE A 233 11.51 -4.91 -6.49
CA ILE A 233 11.93 -3.91 -7.48
C ILE A 233 12.70 -2.80 -6.74
N GLU A 234 13.91 -2.50 -7.20
CA GLU A 234 14.74 -1.44 -6.62
C GLU A 234 14.25 -0.07 -7.09
N CYS A 235 14.12 0.88 -6.17
CA CYS A 235 13.65 2.24 -6.50
C CYS A 235 14.72 3.04 -7.27
N PRO A 236 14.33 3.97 -8.17
CA PRO A 236 13.01 4.59 -8.26
C PRO A 236 11.95 3.72 -8.96
N VAL A 237 10.71 3.75 -8.47
CA VAL A 237 9.56 3.10 -9.12
C VAL A 237 8.42 4.09 -9.19
N ILE A 238 7.79 4.18 -10.35
CA ILE A 238 6.56 4.95 -10.56
C ILE A 238 5.47 3.99 -11.01
N VAL A 239 4.30 4.08 -10.39
CA VAL A 239 3.11 3.34 -10.82
C VAL A 239 2.01 4.33 -11.17
N TYR A 240 1.62 4.34 -12.44
CA TYR A 240 0.50 5.12 -12.93
C TYR A 240 -0.74 4.25 -12.93
N THR A 241 -1.84 4.78 -12.41
CA THR A 241 -3.06 4.00 -12.20
C THR A 241 -4.28 4.72 -12.76
N PHE A 242 -5.05 4.01 -13.59
CA PHE A 242 -6.32 4.44 -14.14
C PHE A 242 -7.46 3.65 -13.49
N TYR A 243 -8.58 4.32 -13.26
CA TYR A 243 -9.73 3.73 -12.56
C TYR A 243 -11.00 3.88 -13.40
N CYS A 244 -11.85 2.84 -13.41
CA CYS A 244 -13.22 2.96 -13.89
C CYS A 244 -14.14 3.46 -12.76
N ARG A 245 -15.30 2.80 -12.64
CA ARG A 245 -16.17 2.79 -11.47
C ARG A 245 -15.60 1.84 -10.41
N GLY A 246 -15.79 2.19 -9.14
CA GLY A 246 -15.27 1.41 -8.01
C GLY A 246 -13.85 1.80 -7.59
N ASN A 247 -13.25 0.96 -6.74
CA ASN A 247 -11.98 1.28 -6.08
C ASN A 247 -10.77 0.55 -6.65
N GLY A 248 -10.99 -0.52 -7.42
CA GLY A 248 -9.93 -1.27 -8.07
C GLY A 248 -9.36 -0.54 -9.30
N PRO A 249 -8.05 -0.65 -9.55
CA PRO A 249 -7.44 -0.15 -10.77
C PRO A 249 -7.94 -0.94 -11.99
N ALA A 250 -8.16 -0.23 -13.09
CA ALA A 250 -8.56 -0.83 -14.37
C ALA A 250 -7.36 -1.12 -15.26
N LEU A 251 -6.38 -0.20 -15.25
CA LEU A 251 -5.15 -0.28 -16.02
C LEU A 251 -4.04 0.37 -15.20
N ILE A 252 -2.84 -0.22 -15.22
CA ILE A 252 -1.64 0.35 -14.60
C ILE A 252 -0.49 0.40 -15.60
N TYR A 253 0.39 1.38 -15.43
CA TYR A 253 1.72 1.36 -16.01
C TYR A 253 2.72 1.32 -14.86
N VAL A 254 3.64 0.36 -14.88
CA VAL A 254 4.75 0.30 -13.93
C VAL A 254 5.99 0.74 -14.68
N GLU A 255 6.69 1.72 -14.10
CA GLU A 255 7.93 2.30 -14.60
C GLU A 255 9.06 2.07 -13.59
N ASN A 256 10.16 1.51 -14.07
CA ASN A 256 11.38 1.29 -13.34
C ASN A 256 12.52 1.22 -14.36
N ASN A 257 13.49 2.11 -14.23
CA ASN A 257 14.70 2.13 -15.07
C ASN A 257 15.91 1.53 -14.35
N GLY A 258 15.67 0.66 -13.36
CA GLY A 258 16.72 -0.03 -12.61
C GLY A 258 17.36 -1.18 -13.39
N SER A 259 18.10 -2.02 -12.69
CA SER A 259 18.83 -3.17 -13.27
C SER A 259 17.93 -4.21 -13.96
N SER A 260 16.63 -4.21 -13.65
CA SER A 260 15.63 -5.06 -14.28
C SER A 260 14.44 -4.19 -14.65
N PRO A 261 14.53 -3.48 -15.78
CA PRO A 261 13.58 -2.42 -16.08
C PRO A 261 12.17 -3.00 -16.29
N VAL A 262 11.20 -2.33 -15.68
CA VAL A 262 9.78 -2.63 -15.84
C VAL A 262 9.16 -1.36 -16.36
N ASN A 263 8.91 -1.29 -17.66
CA ASN A 263 8.31 -0.14 -18.35
C ASN A 263 7.15 -0.67 -19.20
N LYS A 264 6.08 -1.11 -18.52
CA LYS A 264 5.04 -1.95 -19.14
C LYS A 264 3.66 -1.61 -18.60
N TRP A 265 2.67 -1.72 -19.48
CA TRP A 265 1.26 -1.62 -19.13
C TRP A 265 0.71 -2.99 -18.71
N PHE A 266 -0.15 -2.99 -17.69
CA PHE A 266 -0.82 -4.19 -17.21
C PHE A 266 -2.31 -3.92 -16.98
N ARG A 267 -3.15 -4.91 -17.30
CA ARG A 267 -4.57 -4.92 -16.93
C ARG A 267 -4.94 -6.20 -16.20
N LYS A 268 -6.08 -6.19 -15.52
CA LYS A 268 -6.66 -7.37 -14.88
C LYS A 268 -7.00 -8.42 -15.95
N GLY A 269 -6.50 -9.63 -15.78
CA GLY A 269 -6.81 -10.78 -16.63
C GLY A 269 -8.24 -11.28 -16.45
N THR A 270 -8.66 -12.22 -17.30
CA THR A 270 -10.03 -12.75 -17.31
C THR A 270 -10.40 -13.52 -16.04
N ASP A 271 -9.41 -14.10 -15.35
CA ASP A 271 -9.59 -14.83 -14.08
C ASP A 271 -9.82 -13.91 -12.87
N GLY A 272 -9.60 -12.60 -13.06
CA GLY A 272 -9.68 -11.57 -12.03
C GLY A 272 -8.60 -11.62 -10.94
N ASN A 273 -7.64 -12.53 -11.03
CA ASN A 273 -6.60 -12.77 -10.03
C ASN A 273 -5.19 -12.50 -10.57
N THR A 274 -4.98 -12.65 -11.88
CA THR A 274 -3.72 -12.36 -12.56
C THR A 274 -3.80 -11.06 -13.33
N TRP A 275 -2.64 -10.44 -13.55
CA TRP A 275 -2.50 -9.28 -14.41
C TRP A 275 -1.70 -9.66 -15.64
N GLU A 276 -2.16 -9.21 -16.79
CA GLU A 276 -1.55 -9.47 -18.09
C GLU A 276 -0.94 -8.19 -18.65
N LYS A 277 0.22 -8.34 -19.31
CA LYS A 277 0.83 -7.26 -20.06
C LYS A 277 -0.08 -6.87 -21.21
N VAL A 278 -0.21 -5.57 -21.43
CA VAL A 278 -0.88 -4.99 -22.60
C VAL A 278 0.00 -3.88 -23.17
N LEU A 279 -0.35 -3.36 -24.36
CA LEU A 279 0.24 -2.17 -24.98
C LEU A 279 1.79 -2.17 -25.01
N ASP A 280 2.36 -2.69 -26.10
CA ASP A 280 3.82 -2.79 -26.23
C ASP A 280 4.50 -1.46 -26.63
N GLU A 281 3.85 -0.64 -27.45
CA GLU A 281 4.44 0.55 -28.07
C GLU A 281 3.97 1.88 -27.46
N VAL A 282 2.93 1.82 -26.61
CA VAL A 282 2.38 3.02 -25.96
C VAL A 282 3.32 3.44 -24.82
N PRO A 283 3.86 4.68 -24.83
CA PRO A 283 4.77 5.14 -23.79
C PRO A 283 4.04 5.36 -22.46
N ASP A 284 4.77 5.80 -21.44
CA ASP A 284 4.17 6.16 -20.15
C ASP A 284 3.16 7.32 -20.30
N PRO A 285 2.21 7.48 -19.35
CA PRO A 285 1.17 8.51 -19.46
C PRO A 285 1.66 9.95 -19.61
N GLU A 286 2.85 10.29 -19.11
CA GLU A 286 3.39 11.66 -19.17
C GLU A 286 4.00 11.96 -20.56
N SER A 287 4.33 10.92 -21.32
CA SER A 287 4.93 11.02 -22.66
C SER A 287 3.91 10.93 -23.80
N ILE A 288 2.65 10.56 -23.53
CA ILE A 288 1.60 10.47 -24.55
C ILE A 288 1.15 11.87 -24.97
N THR A 289 1.39 12.23 -26.23
CA THR A 289 1.00 13.54 -26.79
C THR A 289 0.23 13.43 -28.11
N ASP A 290 0.40 12.32 -28.84
CA ASP A 290 -0.20 12.09 -30.15
C ASP A 290 -1.55 11.36 -30.07
N HIS A 291 -2.27 11.40 -31.19
CA HIS A 291 -3.61 10.83 -31.33
C HIS A 291 -3.62 9.30 -31.25
N ASN A 292 -2.59 8.63 -31.78
CA ASN A 292 -2.57 7.18 -31.91
C ASN A 292 -2.36 6.53 -30.54
N ASN A 293 -1.31 6.93 -29.82
CA ASN A 293 -1.02 6.43 -28.47
C ASN A 293 -2.15 6.72 -27.49
N TYR A 294 -2.76 7.93 -27.58
CA TYR A 294 -3.92 8.26 -26.75
C TYR A 294 -5.10 7.33 -27.03
N ASN A 295 -5.40 7.06 -28.29
CA ASN A 295 -6.52 6.18 -28.66
C ASN A 295 -6.28 4.72 -28.28
N GLU A 296 -5.04 4.23 -28.39
CA GLU A 296 -4.67 2.90 -27.91
C GLU A 296 -4.85 2.78 -26.39
N LEU A 297 -4.41 3.78 -25.63
CA LEU A 297 -4.63 3.86 -24.20
C LEU A 297 -6.13 3.85 -23.86
N VAL A 298 -6.94 4.68 -24.53
CA VAL A 298 -8.40 4.71 -24.35
C VAL A 298 -9.01 3.35 -24.66
N ASN A 299 -8.60 2.68 -25.73
CA ASN A 299 -9.12 1.37 -26.12
C ASN A 299 -8.78 0.29 -25.09
N ALA A 300 -7.57 0.28 -24.55
CA ALA A 300 -7.18 -0.64 -23.47
C ALA A 300 -8.02 -0.42 -22.21
N ILE A 301 -8.22 0.84 -21.81
CA ILE A 301 -9.03 1.22 -20.66
C ILE A 301 -10.51 0.85 -20.87
N ARG A 302 -11.07 1.07 -22.07
CA ARG A 302 -12.44 0.67 -22.41
C ARG A 302 -12.61 -0.85 -22.38
N SER A 303 -11.60 -1.59 -22.84
CA SER A 303 -11.57 -3.06 -22.79
C SER A 303 -11.51 -3.58 -21.35
N ALA A 304 -10.90 -2.83 -20.44
CA ALA A 304 -10.93 -3.09 -18.99
C ALA A 304 -12.27 -2.70 -18.31
N GLY A 305 -13.29 -2.30 -19.09
CA GLY A 305 -14.65 -2.03 -18.61
C GLY A 305 -15.01 -0.54 -18.49
N CYS A 306 -14.07 0.38 -18.71
CA CYS A 306 -14.32 1.82 -18.59
C CYS A 306 -14.93 2.41 -19.89
N ARG A 307 -16.17 2.04 -20.23
CA ARG A 307 -16.79 2.40 -21.53
C ARG A 307 -17.07 3.89 -21.75
N SER A 308 -17.02 4.71 -20.71
CA SER A 308 -17.33 6.15 -20.79
C SER A 308 -16.23 6.99 -21.43
N TYR A 309 -14.99 6.50 -21.45
CA TYR A 309 -13.88 7.24 -22.06
C TYR A 309 -14.01 7.26 -23.57
N GLN A 310 -13.80 8.45 -24.15
CA GLN A 310 -13.94 8.69 -25.58
C GLN A 310 -12.56 8.71 -26.23
N PRO A 311 -12.41 8.13 -27.44
CA PRO A 311 -11.22 8.34 -28.23
C PRO A 311 -11.10 9.82 -28.59
N CYS A 312 -9.89 10.25 -28.90
CA CYS A 312 -9.66 11.54 -29.50
C CYS A 312 -10.40 11.57 -30.86
N PRO A 313 -11.21 12.60 -31.15
CA PRO A 313 -11.84 12.72 -32.46
C PRO A 313 -10.77 12.94 -33.53
N LEU A 314 -10.93 12.29 -34.69
CA LEU A 314 -10.03 12.55 -35.82
C LEU A 314 -10.11 14.04 -36.18
N PRO A 315 -8.98 14.69 -36.54
CA PRO A 315 -9.02 16.03 -37.09
C PRO A 315 -10.05 16.07 -38.22
N LYS A 316 -10.94 17.06 -38.20
CA LYS A 316 -11.87 17.25 -39.32
C LYS A 316 -11.01 17.36 -40.58
N PRO A 317 -11.27 16.58 -41.65
CA PRO A 317 -10.52 16.71 -42.89
C PRO A 317 -10.47 18.18 -43.27
N GLU A 318 -9.27 18.68 -43.58
CA GLU A 318 -9.15 20.06 -44.08
C GLU A 318 -10.14 20.21 -45.23
N PRO A 319 -10.96 21.29 -45.24
CA PRO A 319 -11.81 21.55 -46.38
C PRO A 319 -10.92 21.49 -47.63
N PRO A 320 -11.38 20.85 -48.72
CA PRO A 320 -10.62 20.80 -49.97
C PRO A 320 -10.11 22.21 -50.27
N PRO A 321 -8.82 22.38 -50.67
CA PRO A 321 -8.26 23.69 -50.92
C PRO A 321 -9.25 24.44 -51.79
N GLU A 322 -9.75 25.57 -51.27
CA GLU A 322 -10.77 26.37 -51.93
C GLU A 322 -10.21 26.68 -53.32
N VAL A 323 -10.76 25.98 -54.33
CA VAL A 323 -10.32 26.15 -55.72
C VAL A 323 -10.46 27.63 -55.97
N ALA A 324 -9.31 28.29 -56.13
CA ALA A 324 -9.24 29.74 -56.28
C ALA A 324 -10.24 30.09 -57.38
N LYS A 325 -11.37 30.70 -57.00
CA LYS A 325 -12.30 31.25 -57.95
C LYS A 325 -11.52 32.34 -58.67
N GLU A 326 -11.14 32.03 -59.89
CA GLU A 326 -10.50 32.92 -60.84
C GLU A 326 -11.29 34.23 -60.83
N SER A 327 -10.67 35.27 -60.30
CA SER A 327 -11.25 36.59 -60.15
C SER A 327 -11.48 37.19 -61.54
N SER A 328 -12.71 37.07 -62.03
CA SER A 328 -13.18 37.94 -63.12
C SER A 328 -13.19 39.39 -62.66
N PRO A 329 -12.60 40.33 -63.43
CA PRO A 329 -12.58 41.74 -63.09
C PRO A 329 -13.92 42.37 -63.47
N SER A 330 -14.60 43.03 -62.53
CA SER A 330 -15.70 43.93 -62.89
C SER A 330 -15.88 45.07 -61.88
N GLY A 331 -15.59 46.28 -62.36
CA GLY A 331 -16.54 47.40 -62.31
C GLY A 331 -16.67 48.18 -61.00
N GLN A 332 -16.02 49.35 -60.96
CA GLN A 332 -16.37 50.49 -60.11
C GLN A 332 -17.75 51.08 -60.45
N ALA A 333 -18.50 51.48 -59.41
CA ALA A 333 -19.35 52.68 -59.24
C ALA A 333 -20.32 52.35 -58.09
N GLY A 334 -20.46 53.08 -56.98
CA GLY A 334 -20.35 54.50 -56.70
C GLY A 334 -21.72 54.97 -56.17
N HIS A 335 -21.87 55.21 -54.86
CA HIS A 335 -22.83 56.21 -54.36
C HIS A 335 -22.64 56.55 -52.87
N GLN A 336 -22.59 57.87 -52.61
CA GLN A 336 -22.72 58.56 -51.33
C GLN A 336 -24.15 58.47 -50.77
N GLY A 337 -24.30 58.62 -49.45
CA GLY A 337 -25.62 58.82 -48.81
C GLY A 337 -25.60 58.82 -47.28
N ASP A 338 -25.19 59.95 -46.73
CA ASP A 338 -25.42 60.56 -45.41
C ASP A 338 -26.38 60.00 -44.32
N THR A 339 -25.88 60.18 -43.08
CA THR A 339 -26.54 60.71 -41.85
C THR A 339 -27.37 59.86 -40.87
N SER A 340 -27.11 60.18 -39.58
CA SER A 340 -27.96 60.15 -38.37
C SER A 340 -27.90 58.86 -37.53
N ASP A 341 -27.17 58.78 -36.41
CA ASP A 341 -27.26 59.46 -35.10
C ASP A 341 -28.07 58.67 -34.04
N LEU A 342 -27.55 58.69 -32.81
CA LEU A 342 -28.12 58.35 -31.49
C LEU A 342 -27.98 56.91 -30.91
N GLY A 343 -27.05 56.81 -29.95
CA GLY A 343 -27.20 56.05 -28.68
C GLY A 343 -26.07 55.06 -28.36
N PRO A 344 -25.75 54.75 -27.08
CA PRO A 344 -26.39 55.17 -25.82
C PRO A 344 -25.44 55.76 -24.76
N ALA A 345 -26.02 56.60 -23.88
CA ALA A 345 -25.46 56.93 -22.57
C ALA A 345 -25.86 55.85 -21.55
N GLY A 346 -24.90 55.42 -20.72
CA GLY A 346 -25.16 54.47 -19.64
C GLY A 346 -23.92 54.11 -18.83
N LYS A 347 -23.41 55.07 -18.05
CA LYS A 347 -22.56 54.77 -16.88
C LYS A 347 -23.47 54.43 -15.70
N PRO A 348 -23.05 53.48 -14.86
CA PRO A 348 -23.12 53.71 -13.42
C PRO A 348 -21.74 53.57 -12.78
N ASP A 349 -21.28 54.68 -12.20
CA ASP A 349 -20.34 54.70 -11.09
C ASP A 349 -21.04 54.10 -9.87
N GLY A 350 -20.33 53.22 -9.14
CA GLY A 350 -20.89 52.52 -7.99
C GLY A 350 -19.82 51.80 -7.19
N THR A 351 -18.93 52.58 -6.58
CA THR A 351 -18.01 52.15 -5.51
C THR A 351 -18.80 51.69 -4.28
N PRO A 352 -18.48 50.54 -3.66
CA PRO A 352 -18.80 50.30 -2.26
C PRO A 352 -17.55 50.38 -1.39
N GLN A 353 -17.50 51.51 -0.70
CA GLN A 353 -17.03 51.77 0.64
C GLN A 353 -16.76 50.52 1.53
N ALA A 354 -15.54 50.48 2.06
CA ALA A 354 -15.15 49.65 3.18
C ALA A 354 -16.06 49.89 4.40
N THR A 355 -16.68 48.83 4.89
CA THR A 355 -17.33 48.81 6.20
C THR A 355 -16.74 47.68 7.04
N LYS A 356 -16.07 48.07 8.12
CA LYS A 356 -15.78 47.22 9.27
C LYS A 356 -17.11 46.83 9.92
N GLY A 357 -17.34 45.53 10.07
CA GLY A 357 -18.48 45.00 10.81
C GLY A 357 -18.27 43.52 11.11
N SER A 358 -17.79 43.23 12.31
CA SER A 358 -17.94 41.92 12.97
C SER A 358 -19.42 41.73 13.32
N PRO A 359 -19.99 40.51 13.15
CA PRO A 359 -20.33 39.74 14.34
C PRO A 359 -20.21 38.20 14.17
N GLY A 360 -19.63 37.57 15.19
CA GLY A 360 -20.22 36.41 15.89
C GLY A 360 -20.32 35.03 15.21
N SER A 361 -19.33 34.17 15.53
CA SER A 361 -19.45 32.76 16.02
C SER A 361 -20.12 31.64 15.17
N PRO A 362 -19.83 30.33 15.42
CA PRO A 362 -19.02 29.75 16.48
C PRO A 362 -17.86 28.83 16.03
N SER A 363 -16.88 28.78 16.93
CA SER A 363 -15.78 27.84 17.05
C SER A 363 -16.25 26.42 17.42
N PHE A 364 -15.62 25.41 16.82
CA PHE A 364 -15.82 23.98 17.08
C PHE A 364 -14.53 23.30 16.56
N TRP A 365 -13.48 23.02 17.33
CA TRP A 365 -13.41 22.36 18.63
C TRP A 365 -12.19 22.84 19.44
N GLU A 366 -12.42 23.24 20.69
CA GLU A 366 -11.41 23.24 21.75
C GLU A 366 -11.57 21.99 22.63
N ASN A 367 -10.44 21.56 23.19
CA ASN A 367 -10.28 20.44 24.10
C ASN A 367 -11.27 20.45 25.28
N PRO A 368 -11.64 19.26 25.80
CA PRO A 368 -11.87 19.10 27.22
C PRO A 368 -10.63 18.49 27.87
N THR A 369 -9.90 19.33 28.60
CA THR A 369 -9.20 18.89 29.82
C THR A 369 -10.24 18.31 30.78
N ASN A 370 -10.15 17.02 31.10
CA ASN A 370 -10.83 16.46 32.26
C ASN A 370 -9.83 15.68 33.11
N THR A 371 -9.62 16.28 34.28
CA THR A 371 -9.21 15.75 35.57
C THR A 371 -9.55 14.27 35.77
N ILE A 372 -8.53 13.50 36.13
CA ILE A 372 -8.62 12.10 36.57
C ILE A 372 -9.01 12.10 38.06
N PRO A 373 -10.10 11.41 38.47
CA PRO A 373 -10.25 11.02 39.87
C PRO A 373 -9.32 9.84 40.17
N THR A 374 -8.43 10.08 41.11
CA THR A 374 -7.59 9.08 41.77
C THR A 374 -8.46 8.00 42.40
N VAL A 375 -8.28 6.74 42.01
CA VAL A 375 -8.64 5.58 42.84
C VAL A 375 -7.43 4.65 42.91
N LEU A 376 -6.87 4.60 44.12
CA LEU A 376 -5.89 3.63 44.60
C LEU A 376 -6.50 2.23 44.67
N THR A 377 -5.77 1.22 44.21
CA THR A 377 -5.48 -0.08 44.86
C THR A 377 -4.82 -1.00 43.82
N GLY A 378 -3.50 -1.16 43.89
CA GLY A 378 -2.96 -2.45 44.34
C GLY A 378 -1.48 -2.53 44.02
N VAL A 379 -0.70 -2.86 45.05
CA VAL A 379 0.75 -2.81 45.18
C VAL A 379 1.48 -3.74 44.20
N GLY A 380 2.54 -3.23 43.58
CA GLY A 380 3.53 -4.01 42.84
C GLY A 380 4.76 -3.17 42.52
N VAL A 381 5.70 -3.13 43.45
CA VAL A 381 6.95 -2.36 43.36
C VAL A 381 7.80 -2.86 42.19
N VAL A 382 8.02 -2.04 41.16
CA VAL A 382 9.13 -2.23 40.22
C VAL A 382 9.95 -0.95 40.19
N SER A 383 11.12 -1.06 40.82
CA SER A 383 12.18 -0.07 40.86
C SER A 383 12.80 0.13 39.47
N GLY A 384 12.93 1.39 39.05
CA GLY A 384 14.14 1.92 38.39
C GLY A 384 14.42 1.56 36.92
N LEU A 385 14.37 2.60 36.08
CA LEU A 385 15.10 2.78 34.81
C LEU A 385 14.63 2.03 33.55
N VAL A 386 13.54 2.52 32.93
CA VAL A 386 13.38 2.46 31.45
C VAL A 386 12.78 3.78 30.94
N GLY A 387 13.60 4.83 30.93
CA GLY A 387 13.25 6.10 30.26
C GLY A 387 13.46 5.99 28.75
N PHE A 388 12.49 6.49 27.98
CA PHE A 388 12.53 6.77 26.53
C PHE A 388 12.18 5.67 25.51
N ALA A 389 12.14 4.38 25.85
CA ALA A 389 11.64 3.34 24.92
C ALA A 389 10.10 3.19 24.91
N GLY A 390 9.41 3.66 25.95
CA GLY A 390 7.97 3.43 26.15
C GLY A 390 7.05 4.23 25.21
N PHE A 391 7.46 5.39 24.70
CA PHE A 391 6.54 6.26 23.95
C PHE A 391 6.21 5.74 22.53
N LYS A 392 7.18 5.09 21.86
CA LYS A 392 6.93 4.43 20.55
C LYS A 392 6.07 3.16 20.70
N GLY A 393 6.26 2.41 21.79
CA GLY A 393 5.43 1.24 22.11
C GLY A 393 4.00 1.60 22.53
N TYR A 394 3.83 2.70 23.27
CA TYR A 394 2.51 3.20 23.68
C TYR A 394 1.68 3.70 22.48
N LYS A 395 2.33 4.35 21.50
CA LYS A 395 1.66 4.79 20.26
C LYS A 395 1.26 3.60 19.36
N LEU A 396 2.07 2.53 19.34
CA LEU A 396 1.72 1.25 18.72
C LEU A 396 0.46 0.66 19.37
N TYR A 397 0.39 0.62 20.71
CA TYR A 397 -0.78 0.15 21.45
C TYR A 397 -2.05 0.97 21.16
N GLN A 398 -1.95 2.30 21.10
CA GLN A 398 -3.10 3.15 20.79
C GLN A 398 -3.61 3.03 19.34
N SER A 399 -2.74 2.77 18.35
CA SER A 399 -3.20 2.57 16.96
C SER A 399 -4.05 1.32 16.76
N PHE A 400 -3.95 0.32 17.64
CA PHE A 400 -4.77 -0.89 17.60
C PHE A 400 -6.12 -0.74 18.32
N ASN A 401 -6.28 0.25 19.21
CA ASN A 401 -7.54 0.53 19.91
C ASN A 401 -8.54 1.38 19.11
N GLY A 402 -8.21 1.74 17.86
CA GLY A 402 -9.10 2.49 16.96
C GLY A 402 -10.05 1.63 16.12
N ASP A 403 -10.06 0.31 16.29
CA ASP A 403 -10.93 -0.61 15.55
C ASP A 403 -12.32 -0.69 16.26
N PRO A 404 -13.44 -0.34 15.61
CA PRO A 404 -14.74 -0.06 16.26
C PRO A 404 -15.50 -1.29 16.81
N TRP A 405 -14.84 -2.42 17.05
CA TRP A 405 -15.47 -3.67 17.45
C TRP A 405 -15.49 -3.97 18.97
N VAL A 406 -15.25 -2.98 19.82
CA VAL A 406 -15.43 -3.14 21.27
C VAL A 406 -16.88 -2.89 21.68
N ARG A 407 -17.72 -3.93 21.61
CA ARG A 407 -18.88 -4.08 22.50
C ARG A 407 -18.93 -5.51 23.05
N GLN A 408 -18.72 -5.58 24.37
CA GLN A 408 -19.27 -6.51 25.36
C GLN A 408 -19.46 -7.98 24.93
N ILE A 409 -18.67 -8.86 25.54
CA ILE A 409 -19.19 -10.05 26.21
C ILE A 409 -18.64 -10.04 27.63
#